data_AF-H9W2F5-F1
#
_entry.id   AF-H9W2F5-F1
#
_cell.length_a   1.000
_cell.length_b   1.000
_cell.length_c   1.000
_cell.angle_alpha   90.00
_cell.angle_beta   90.00
_cell.angle_gamma   90.00
#
_symmetry.space_group_name_H-M   'P 1'
#
loop_
_entity.id
_entity.type
_entity.pdbx_description
1 polymer ?
#
loop_
_entity_poly.entity_id
_entity_poly.type
_entity_poly.pdbx_seq_one_letter_code
_entity_poly.pdbx_strand_id
1 'polypeptide(L)'
;LQSTVRHSRGRQSIGLKLIIGGLFVIFILILVMRSTSDPVTSIPVSHDVIAESQRIESHEAPCRGSDSDSDSDSAPSSCTKLPSAVAEALIHYATSNITPQQTPRELSITARVLDARSPCNFLVFGLGYDSLFWATLNYGGRTVFLEEDEDW
;
A
#
# COMPACT_ATOMS: atom_id res chain seq x y z
N LEU A 1 59.61 23.15 -48.47
CA LEU A 1 59.61 21.75 -47.96
C LEU A 1 59.76 21.78 -46.44
N GLN A 2 58.67 21.76 -45.69
CA GLN A 2 58.65 21.24 -44.31
C GLN A 2 57.20 20.90 -43.97
N SER A 3 56.95 19.60 -43.82
CA SER A 3 55.69 19.01 -43.39
C SER A 3 55.52 19.19 -41.88
N THR A 4 54.29 19.43 -41.43
CA THR A 4 53.94 19.27 -40.01
C THR A 4 52.62 18.52 -39.89
N VAL A 5 52.75 17.21 -39.68
CA VAL A 5 51.69 16.36 -39.15
C VAL A 5 51.57 16.68 -37.66
N ARG A 6 50.44 17.24 -37.22
CA ARG A 6 50.11 17.36 -35.79
C ARG A 6 48.99 16.39 -35.44
N HIS A 7 49.35 15.40 -34.63
CA HIS A 7 48.47 14.39 -34.09
C HIS A 7 47.55 15.00 -33.01
N SER A 8 46.23 14.94 -33.22
CA SER A 8 45.21 15.46 -32.29
C SER A 8 45.02 14.51 -31.10
N ARG A 9 45.92 14.56 -30.12
CA ARG A 9 45.69 14.01 -28.76
C ARG A 9 45.21 15.13 -27.84
N GLY A 10 43.90 15.40 -27.86
CA GLY A 10 43.34 16.43 -26.97
C GLY A 10 41.84 16.39 -26.72
N ARG A 11 41.08 15.54 -27.43
CA ARG A 11 39.61 15.60 -27.40
C ARG A 11 38.90 14.40 -26.74
N GLN A 12 39.63 13.36 -26.35
CA GLN A 12 39.04 12.14 -25.77
C GLN A 12 38.86 12.22 -24.24
N SER A 13 39.74 12.93 -23.51
CA SER A 13 39.73 12.94 -22.04
C SER A 13 38.63 13.82 -21.44
N ILE A 14 38.20 14.86 -22.15
CA ILE A 14 37.17 15.80 -21.66
C ILE A 14 35.78 15.15 -21.75
N GLY A 15 35.47 14.50 -22.88
CA GLY A 15 34.20 13.79 -23.05
C GLY A 15 34.03 12.66 -22.05
N LEU A 16 35.09 11.87 -21.81
CA LEU A 16 35.04 10.78 -20.83
C LEU A 16 34.84 11.28 -19.40
N LYS A 17 35.47 12.40 -19.02
CA LYS A 17 35.28 13.01 -17.68
C LYS A 17 33.86 13.53 -17.47
N LEU A 18 33.24 14.10 -18.51
CA LEU A 18 31.85 14.55 -18.46
C LEU A 18 30.88 13.38 -18.36
N ILE A 19 31.14 12.27 -19.06
CA ILE A 19 30.34 11.04 -18.95
C ILE A 19 30.45 10.44 -17.54
N ILE A 20 31.67 10.32 -17.01
CA ILE A 20 31.89 9.79 -15.65
C ILE A 20 31.21 10.68 -14.60
N GLY A 21 31.33 12.01 -14.72
CA GLY A 21 30.64 12.95 -13.84
C GLY A 21 29.12 12.86 -13.93
N GLY A 22 28.58 12.73 -15.15
CA GLY A 22 27.14 12.55 -15.38
C GLY A 22 26.60 11.26 -14.76
N LEU A 23 27.29 10.14 -14.95
CA LEU A 23 26.92 8.85 -14.35
C LEU A 23 27.00 8.89 -12.81
N PHE A 24 27.99 9.59 -12.26
CA PHE A 24 28.12 9.79 -10.81
C PHE A 24 26.96 10.61 -10.24
N VAL A 25 26.54 11.68 -10.91
CA VAL A 25 25.39 12.50 -10.50
C VAL A 25 24.08 11.70 -10.61
N ILE A 26 23.87 10.95 -11.69
CA ILE A 26 22.68 10.10 -11.87
C ILE A 26 22.64 9.00 -10.79
N PHE A 27 23.78 8.38 -10.48
CA PHE A 27 23.89 7.39 -9.40
C PHE A 27 23.54 7.96 -8.02
N ILE A 28 24.00 9.17 -7.71
CA ILE A 28 23.64 9.88 -6.47
C ILE A 28 22.14 10.25 -6.47
N LEU A 29 21.58 10.68 -7.60
CA LEU A 29 20.15 10.98 -7.71
C LEU A 29 19.30 9.73 -7.46
N ILE A 30 19.70 8.58 -8.01
CA ILE A 30 19.04 7.28 -7.75
C ILE A 30 19.22 6.85 -6.29
N LEU A 31 20.40 7.03 -5.69
CA LEU A 31 20.64 6.73 -4.27
C LEU A 31 19.74 7.58 -3.35
N VAL A 32 19.60 8.88 -3.62
CA VAL A 32 18.70 9.77 -2.86
C VAL A 32 17.24 9.35 -3.06
N MET A 33 16.83 9.02 -4.30
CA MET A 33 15.47 8.54 -4.58
C MET A 33 15.18 7.15 -3.99
N ARG A 34 16.19 6.32 -3.71
CA ARG A 34 16.03 5.01 -3.04
C ARG A 34 16.16 5.10 -1.52
N SER A 35 16.88 6.07 -0.97
CA SER A 35 17.17 6.12 0.47
C SER A 35 16.07 6.74 1.32
N THR A 36 15.03 7.36 0.73
CA THR A 36 13.81 7.73 1.46
C THR A 36 12.78 6.60 1.52
N SER A 37 13.16 5.39 1.09
CA SER A 37 12.42 4.16 1.38
C SER A 37 12.88 3.63 2.74
N ASP A 38 12.23 4.05 3.81
CA ASP A 38 12.58 3.60 5.16
C ASP A 38 12.36 2.09 5.36
N PRO A 39 13.25 1.39 6.10
CA PRO A 39 13.07 -0.01 6.46
C PRO A 39 12.27 -0.10 7.76
N VAL A 40 11.10 -0.73 7.72
CA VAL A 40 10.44 -1.18 8.95
C VAL A 40 11.12 -2.45 9.43
N THR A 41 11.78 -2.34 10.60
CA THR A 41 12.29 -3.45 11.39
C THR A 41 11.18 -4.47 11.67
N SER A 42 11.32 -5.67 11.13
CA SER A 42 10.48 -6.82 11.46
C SER A 42 10.72 -7.25 12.91
N ILE A 43 9.67 -7.21 13.71
CA ILE A 43 9.58 -7.83 15.03
C ILE A 43 9.61 -9.37 14.82
N PRO A 44 10.37 -10.15 15.61
CA PRO A 44 10.35 -11.60 15.50
C PRO A 44 9.05 -12.13 16.11
N VAL A 45 8.10 -12.52 15.25
CA VAL A 45 6.95 -13.34 15.62
C VAL A 45 7.32 -14.78 15.33
N SER A 46 7.27 -15.61 16.36
CA SER A 46 7.58 -17.03 16.33
C SER A 46 6.82 -17.74 15.20
N HIS A 47 7.56 -18.35 14.28
CA HIS A 47 7.02 -19.32 13.33
C HIS A 47 6.74 -20.62 14.07
N ASP A 48 5.47 -20.95 14.21
CA ASP A 48 5.03 -22.33 14.05
C ASP A 48 3.75 -22.35 13.23
N VAL A 49 3.63 -23.40 12.43
CA VAL A 49 2.47 -23.82 11.64
C VAL A 49 2.26 -23.10 10.28
N ILE A 50 2.76 -23.74 9.22
CA ILE A 50 2.01 -24.39 8.12
C ILE A 50 2.89 -24.32 6.86
N ALA A 51 3.58 -25.44 6.61
CA ALA A 51 4.12 -25.77 5.31
C ALA A 51 3.01 -26.35 4.41
N GLU A 52 3.11 -26.01 3.13
CA GLU A 52 2.55 -26.74 1.98
C GLU A 52 1.01 -26.86 1.87
N SER A 53 0.41 -26.13 0.92
CA SER A 53 -0.27 -26.81 -0.20
C SER A 53 -0.53 -25.85 -1.38
N GLN A 54 -0.46 -26.45 -2.56
CA GLN A 54 -0.23 -25.88 -3.87
C GLN A 54 -1.49 -25.33 -4.58
N ARG A 55 -1.20 -24.43 -5.54
CA ARG A 55 -1.77 -24.32 -6.89
C ARG A 55 -3.12 -23.59 -7.06
N ILE A 56 -2.96 -22.45 -7.74
CA ILE A 56 -3.97 -21.64 -8.43
C ILE A 56 -4.69 -22.50 -9.48
N GLU A 57 -6.03 -22.55 -9.42
CA GLU A 57 -6.86 -22.80 -10.59
C GLU A 57 -8.17 -22.00 -10.49
N SER A 58 -8.34 -21.11 -11.45
CA SER A 58 -9.46 -20.18 -11.64
C SER A 58 -10.76 -20.91 -11.95
N HIS A 59 -11.81 -20.68 -11.15
CA HIS A 59 -13.20 -20.85 -11.59
C HIS A 59 -14.07 -19.73 -11.03
N GLU A 60 -14.41 -18.80 -11.92
CA GLU A 60 -15.45 -17.79 -11.73
C GLU A 60 -16.82 -18.47 -11.63
N ALA A 61 -17.54 -18.25 -10.53
CA ALA A 61 -18.94 -18.65 -10.40
C ALA A 61 -19.81 -17.38 -10.18
N PRO A 62 -20.82 -17.12 -11.03
CA PRO A 62 -21.78 -16.05 -10.82
C PRO A 62 -22.67 -16.37 -9.60
N CYS A 63 -22.73 -15.48 -8.62
CA CYS A 63 -23.70 -15.62 -7.53
C CYS A 63 -25.10 -15.31 -8.09
N ARG A 64 -25.92 -16.35 -8.21
CA ARG A 64 -27.34 -16.24 -8.55
C ARG A 64 -28.11 -16.10 -7.24
N GLY A 65 -28.76 -14.94 -7.05
CA GLY A 65 -29.71 -14.76 -5.96
C GLY A 65 -30.92 -15.65 -6.19
N SER A 66 -31.31 -16.40 -5.17
CA SER A 66 -32.58 -17.09 -5.09
C SER A 66 -33.16 -16.81 -3.71
N ASP A 67 -34.21 -16.00 -3.69
CA ASP A 67 -35.15 -15.90 -2.58
C ASP A 67 -35.78 -17.28 -2.35
N SER A 68 -35.67 -17.81 -1.14
CA SER A 68 -36.39 -19.00 -0.70
C SER A 68 -36.48 -18.99 0.82
N ASP A 69 -37.64 -18.57 1.33
CA ASP A 69 -38.03 -18.72 2.73
C ASP A 69 -37.90 -20.19 3.16
N SER A 70 -37.05 -20.45 4.16
CA SER A 70 -36.97 -21.75 4.87
C SER A 70 -36.24 -21.56 6.19
N ASP A 71 -37.04 -21.43 7.25
CA ASP A 71 -36.65 -21.34 8.65
C ASP A 71 -35.75 -22.54 9.04
N SER A 72 -34.45 -22.31 9.17
CA SER A 72 -33.49 -23.28 9.72
C SER A 72 -32.20 -22.57 10.14
N ASP A 73 -31.92 -22.61 11.45
CA ASP A 73 -30.67 -22.19 12.11
C ASP A 73 -29.45 -22.86 11.46
N SER A 74 -29.01 -22.29 10.35
CA SER A 74 -27.80 -22.64 9.66
C SER A 74 -26.93 -21.40 9.66
N ALA A 75 -25.76 -21.51 10.32
CA ALA A 75 -24.78 -20.45 10.37
C ALA A 75 -24.56 -19.88 8.95
N PRO A 76 -24.57 -18.55 8.77
CA PRO A 76 -24.48 -17.97 7.45
C PRO A 76 -23.23 -18.49 6.77
N SER A 77 -23.42 -19.15 5.62
CA SER A 77 -22.34 -19.62 4.76
C SER A 77 -21.48 -18.41 4.42
N SER A 78 -20.33 -18.30 5.08
CA SER A 78 -19.46 -17.14 4.95
C SER A 78 -19.01 -17.04 3.51
N CYS A 79 -19.49 -16.00 2.82
CA CYS A 79 -19.02 -15.68 1.48
C CYS A 79 -17.49 -15.51 1.54
N THR A 80 -16.75 -16.23 0.70
CA THR A 80 -15.29 -16.16 0.59
C THR A 80 -14.80 -14.90 -0.14
N LYS A 81 -15.73 -14.02 -0.54
CA LYS A 81 -15.40 -12.78 -1.23
C LYS A 81 -14.95 -11.74 -0.22
N LEU A 82 -13.93 -10.98 -0.62
CA LEU A 82 -13.47 -9.82 0.13
C LEU A 82 -14.65 -8.86 0.33
N PRO A 83 -14.87 -8.31 1.54
CA PRO A 83 -15.93 -7.34 1.73
C PRO A 83 -15.75 -6.10 0.85
N SER A 84 -16.87 -5.55 0.35
CA SER A 84 -16.85 -4.39 -0.57
C SER A 84 -16.04 -3.22 0.00
N ALA A 85 -16.26 -2.86 1.27
CA ALA A 85 -15.54 -1.78 1.93
C ALA A 85 -14.02 -1.99 1.99
N VAL A 86 -13.57 -3.25 2.08
CA VAL A 86 -12.14 -3.58 2.07
C VAL A 86 -11.60 -3.52 0.64
N ALA A 87 -12.35 -4.04 -0.34
CA ALA A 87 -11.98 -3.95 -1.75
C ALA A 87 -11.86 -2.49 -2.23
N GLU A 88 -12.81 -1.63 -1.86
CA GLU A 88 -12.79 -0.19 -2.18
C GLU A 88 -11.60 0.51 -1.54
N ALA A 89 -11.28 0.22 -0.28
CA ALA A 89 -10.09 0.76 0.37
C ALA A 89 -8.79 0.33 -0.31
N LEU A 90 -8.68 -0.94 -0.73
CA LEU A 90 -7.51 -1.40 -1.48
C LEU A 90 -7.38 -0.67 -2.82
N ILE A 91 -8.47 -0.51 -3.56
CA ILE A 91 -8.46 0.24 -4.82
C ILE A 91 -8.07 1.70 -4.56
N HIS A 92 -8.66 2.35 -3.56
CA HIS A 92 -8.36 3.72 -3.19
C HIS A 92 -6.87 3.91 -2.88
N TYR A 93 -6.31 3.14 -1.95
CA TYR A 93 -4.90 3.29 -1.56
C TYR A 93 -3.91 2.80 -2.61
N ALA A 94 -4.27 1.83 -3.46
CA ALA A 94 -3.40 1.38 -4.54
C ALA A 94 -3.33 2.38 -5.71
N THR A 95 -4.34 3.23 -5.87
CA THR A 95 -4.43 4.16 -7.01
C THR A 95 -4.29 5.63 -6.63
N SER A 96 -4.42 5.97 -5.34
CA SER A 96 -4.26 7.33 -4.84
C SER A 96 -2.79 7.70 -4.62
N ASN A 97 -2.42 8.92 -5.01
CA ASN A 97 -1.14 9.53 -4.65
C ASN A 97 -1.21 10.28 -3.31
N ILE A 98 -2.41 10.34 -2.70
CA ILE A 98 -2.63 11.02 -1.43
C ILE A 98 -2.33 10.01 -0.33
N THR A 99 -1.37 10.37 0.51
CA THR A 99 -1.03 9.56 1.68
C THR A 99 -1.89 9.97 2.88
N PRO A 100 -2.22 9.01 3.76
CA PRO A 100 -2.56 9.27 5.16
C PRO A 100 -1.87 10.50 5.76
N GLN A 101 -2.59 11.29 6.55
CA GLN A 101 -1.96 12.38 7.31
C GLN A 101 -1.07 11.82 8.43
N GLN A 102 -1.42 10.63 8.93
CA GLN A 102 -0.67 9.95 9.97
C GLN A 102 0.49 9.12 9.42
N THR A 103 1.57 9.02 10.20
CA THR A 103 2.71 8.17 9.85
C THR A 103 2.32 6.68 9.88
N PRO A 104 3.03 5.80 9.15
CA PRO A 104 2.79 4.35 9.22
C PRO A 104 2.84 3.79 10.65
N ARG A 105 3.69 4.37 11.51
CA ARG A 105 3.79 3.98 12.91
C ARG A 105 2.53 4.32 13.69
N GLU A 106 1.96 5.50 13.51
CA GLU A 106 0.72 5.93 14.18
C GLU A 106 -0.47 5.09 13.69
N LEU A 107 -0.59 4.88 12.38
CA LEU A 107 -1.61 4.01 11.82
C LEU A 107 -1.53 2.58 12.37
N SER A 108 -0.32 2.05 12.56
CA SER A 108 -0.13 0.70 13.11
C SER A 108 -0.68 0.54 14.54
N ILE A 109 -0.71 1.63 15.32
CA ILE A 109 -1.27 1.61 16.67
C ILE A 109 -2.78 1.48 16.58
N THR A 110 -3.43 2.33 15.78
CA THR A 110 -4.88 2.27 15.55
C THR A 110 -5.30 0.92 14.97
N ALA A 111 -4.53 0.39 14.02
CA ALA A 111 -4.76 -0.94 13.45
C ALA A 111 -4.78 -2.04 14.52
N ARG A 112 -3.78 -2.07 15.42
CA ARG A 112 -3.74 -3.06 16.51
C ARG A 112 -4.91 -2.93 17.48
N VAL A 113 -5.35 -1.71 17.75
CA VAL A 113 -6.49 -1.47 18.64
C VAL A 113 -7.78 -1.95 17.99
N LEU A 114 -8.02 -1.60 16.72
CA LEU A 114 -9.23 -2.01 16.02
C LEU A 114 -9.24 -3.49 15.69
N ASP A 115 -8.10 -4.12 15.41
CA ASP A 115 -8.00 -5.58 15.26
C ASP A 115 -8.50 -6.32 16.53
N ALA A 116 -8.16 -5.82 17.71
CA ALA A 116 -8.58 -6.42 18.99
C ALA A 116 -10.01 -6.05 19.42
N ARG A 117 -10.62 -5.00 18.84
CA ARG A 117 -11.87 -4.39 19.35
C ARG A 117 -12.99 -4.37 18.33
N SER A 118 -12.69 -4.53 17.05
CA SER A 118 -13.69 -4.58 15.98
C SER A 118 -14.46 -5.92 16.00
N PRO A 119 -15.71 -5.93 15.51
CA PRO A 119 -16.51 -4.76 15.14
C PRO A 119 -16.97 -3.96 16.38
N CYS A 120 -16.94 -2.62 16.32
CA CYS A 120 -17.35 -1.75 17.42
C CYS A 120 -18.08 -0.47 16.96
N ASN A 121 -18.62 0.29 17.92
CA ASN A 121 -19.06 1.67 17.69
C ASN A 121 -17.85 2.58 17.81
N PHE A 122 -17.36 3.07 16.69
CA PHE A 122 -16.16 3.89 16.59
C PHE A 122 -16.54 5.32 16.23
N LEU A 123 -16.31 6.26 17.16
CA LEU A 123 -16.50 7.68 16.93
C LEU A 123 -15.14 8.33 16.63
N VAL A 124 -15.08 9.07 15.54
CA VAL A 124 -13.89 9.79 15.08
C VAL A 124 -14.23 11.28 14.97
N PHE A 125 -13.36 12.13 15.50
CA PHE A 125 -13.44 13.57 15.30
C PHE A 125 -12.46 13.98 14.20
N GLY A 126 -12.96 14.69 13.20
CA GLY A 126 -12.26 14.98 11.95
C GLY A 126 -12.55 13.94 10.88
N LEU A 127 -12.90 14.40 9.68
CA LEU A 127 -12.79 13.60 8.47
C LEU A 127 -11.40 13.80 7.86
N GLY A 128 -10.93 12.77 7.16
CA GLY A 128 -9.53 12.69 6.75
C GLY A 128 -9.32 11.66 5.64
N TYR A 129 -8.15 11.71 4.99
CA TYR A 129 -7.72 10.63 4.09
C TYR A 129 -7.57 9.27 4.81
N ASP A 130 -7.44 9.31 6.14
CA ASP A 130 -7.40 8.15 7.03
C ASP A 130 -8.78 7.60 7.40
N SER A 131 -9.87 8.32 7.07
CA SER A 131 -11.23 7.93 7.43
C SER A 131 -11.62 6.59 6.79
N LEU A 132 -11.24 6.39 5.52
CA LEU A 132 -11.48 5.13 4.83
C LEU A 132 -10.73 3.98 5.53
N PHE A 133 -9.45 4.17 5.89
CA PHE A 133 -8.67 3.19 6.64
C PHE A 133 -9.34 2.82 7.98
N TRP A 134 -9.76 3.81 8.77
CA TRP A 134 -10.45 3.61 10.05
C TRP A 134 -11.78 2.87 9.90
N ALA A 135 -12.58 3.22 8.89
CA ALA A 135 -13.84 2.54 8.59
C ALA A 135 -13.61 1.09 8.16
N THR A 136 -12.62 0.84 7.30
CA THR A 136 -12.28 -0.50 6.81
C THR A 136 -11.75 -1.40 7.93
N LEU A 137 -10.92 -0.88 8.84
CA LEU A 137 -10.44 -1.66 10.00
C LEU A 137 -11.55 -2.03 10.98
N ASN A 138 -12.62 -1.23 11.05
CA ASN A 138 -13.79 -1.53 11.85
C ASN A 138 -14.90 -2.23 11.04
N TYR A 139 -14.52 -3.07 10.07
CA TYR A 139 -15.46 -3.79 9.22
C TYR A 139 -16.48 -4.59 10.04
N GLY A 140 -17.76 -4.48 9.66
CA GLY A 140 -18.88 -5.06 10.42
C GLY A 140 -19.32 -4.23 11.65
N GLY A 141 -18.59 -3.17 12.00
CA GLY A 141 -18.94 -2.21 13.04
C GLY A 141 -19.61 -0.95 12.50
N ARG A 142 -19.90 0.00 13.40
CA ARG A 142 -20.41 1.33 13.06
C ARG A 142 -19.31 2.36 13.30
N THR A 143 -18.83 2.99 12.24
CA THR A 143 -17.91 4.13 12.35
C THR A 143 -18.67 5.42 12.04
N VAL A 144 -18.58 6.40 12.93
CA VAL A 144 -19.21 7.72 12.80
C VAL A 144 -18.12 8.77 12.81
N PHE A 145 -18.16 9.69 11.86
CA PHE A 145 -17.23 10.81 11.76
C PHE A 145 -17.97 12.10 12.10
N LEU A 146 -17.35 12.93 12.92
CA LEU A 146 -17.80 14.28 13.22
C LEU A 146 -16.81 15.26 12.58
N GLU A 147 -17.29 16.05 11.62
CA GLU A 147 -16.53 17.09 10.94
C GLU A 147 -17.33 18.40 10.97
N GLU A 148 -16.63 19.53 11.06
CA GLU A 148 -17.20 20.88 11.06
C GLU A 148 -17.28 21.45 9.64
N ASP A 149 -16.29 21.16 8.80
CA ASP A 149 -16.22 21.66 7.42
C ASP A 149 -17.05 20.79 6.46
N GLU A 150 -18.01 21.39 5.75
CA GLU A 150 -18.83 20.68 4.77
C GLU A 150 -18.07 20.34 3.48
N ASP A 151 -16.97 21.05 3.19
CA ASP A 151 -16.18 20.93 1.95
C ASP A 151 -15.00 19.94 2.07
N TRP A 152 -14.87 19.23 3.20
CA TRP A 152 -13.80 18.25 3.40
C TRP A 152 -13.86 17.05 2.45
#